data_AF-A0A8C6EPW1-F1
#
_entry.id   AF-A0A8C6EPW1-F1
#
_cell.length_a   1.000
_cell.length_b   1.000
_cell.length_c   1.000
_cell.angle_alpha   90.00
_cell.angle_beta   90.00
_cell.angle_gamma   90.00
#
_symmetry.space_group_name_H-M   'P 1'
#
loop_
_entity.id
_entity.type
_entity.pdbx_description
1 polymer ?
#
loop_
_entity_poly.entity_id
_entity_poly.type
_entity_poly.pdbx_seq_one_letter_code
_entity_poly.pdbx_strand_id
1 'polypeptide(L)'
;MEFSITQYSKFMTLLDMLLHNLRTLHMSLEDSIKWLGEVMAEIGPTRSQKNEEQNVFNIEQANAIIDYLKISLFQHYRLYEFLFFSTREEIVIGTEQVIEVVKTSVHPFPEPLIEGISFDIHSTFIEPPSTSDMEMKGLDQEQGPEHSQSESDTSDMDPLVGFTIEDVKSVLAQVTEDILKGIQTEINEKLQIQEEAFNTRIEKLKKA
;
A
#
# COMPACT_ATOMS: atom_id res chain seq x y z
N MET A 1 25.77 -22.63 10.76
CA MET A 1 26.46 -21.85 11.82
C MET A 1 25.42 -21.54 12.88
N GLU A 2 25.66 -21.84 14.14
CA GLU A 2 24.71 -21.58 15.23
C GLU A 2 25.06 -20.26 15.91
N PHE A 3 24.03 -19.47 16.23
CA PHE A 3 24.16 -18.23 16.98
C PHE A 3 23.39 -18.35 18.30
N SER A 4 23.91 -17.73 19.35
CA SER A 4 23.18 -17.63 20.62
C SER A 4 22.05 -16.60 20.53
N ILE A 5 21.08 -16.68 21.44
CA ILE A 5 19.99 -15.69 21.54
C ILE A 5 20.55 -14.26 21.68
N THR A 6 21.61 -14.09 22.48
CA THR A 6 22.30 -12.80 22.63
C THR A 6 22.92 -12.32 21.33
N GLN A 7 23.50 -13.22 20.54
CA GLN A 7 24.07 -12.90 19.23
C GLN A 7 23.00 -12.48 18.22
N TYR A 8 21.86 -13.18 18.19
CA TYR A 8 20.72 -12.76 17.37
C TYR A 8 20.19 -11.39 17.76
N SER A 9 20.03 -11.12 19.07
CA SER A 9 19.60 -9.81 19.55
C SER A 9 20.56 -8.70 19.11
N LYS A 10 21.86 -8.91 19.24
CA LYS A 10 22.86 -7.92 18.80
C LYS A 10 22.89 -7.73 17.28
N PHE A 11 22.69 -8.80 16.50
CA PHE A 11 22.52 -8.70 15.06
C PHE A 11 21.28 -7.85 14.70
N MET A 12 20.15 -8.08 15.36
CA MET A 12 18.93 -7.30 15.14
C MET A 12 19.13 -5.83 15.47
N THR A 13 19.84 -5.51 16.56
CA THR A 13 20.23 -4.13 16.89
C THR A 13 21.10 -3.51 15.80
N LEU A 14 22.09 -4.25 15.29
CA LEU A 14 22.95 -3.77 14.20
C LEU A 14 22.15 -3.50 12.91
N LEU A 15 21.22 -4.39 12.57
CA LEU A 15 20.33 -4.22 11.42
C LEU A 15 19.40 -3.01 11.57
N ASP A 16 18.80 -2.84 12.75
CA ASP A 16 17.94 -1.69 13.07
C ASP A 16 18.72 -0.37 12.96
N MET A 17 19.95 -0.31 13.50
CA MET A 17 20.81 0.86 13.35
C MET A 17 21.15 1.17 11.89
N LEU A 18 21.47 0.17 11.07
CA LEU A 18 21.73 0.37 9.64
C LEU A 18 20.51 0.95 8.92
N LEU A 19 19.33 0.37 9.13
CA LEU A 19 18.09 0.85 8.53
C LEU A 19 17.69 2.23 9.05
N HIS A 20 17.91 2.48 10.33
CA HIS A 20 17.68 3.78 10.95
C HIS A 20 18.58 4.84 10.32
N ASN A 21 19.88 4.59 10.23
CA ASN A 21 20.86 5.50 9.62
C ASN A 21 20.52 5.79 8.16
N LEU A 22 20.12 4.76 7.41
CA LEU A 22 19.66 4.96 6.04
C LEU A 22 18.45 5.89 5.99
N ARG A 23 17.42 5.65 6.80
CA ARG A 23 16.18 6.44 6.82
C ARG A 23 16.37 7.87 7.32
N THR A 24 17.17 8.09 8.36
CA THR A 24 17.26 9.40 9.03
C THR A 24 18.42 10.26 8.55
N LEU A 25 19.58 9.65 8.29
CA LEU A 25 20.80 10.37 7.91
C LEU A 25 21.03 10.39 6.40
N HIS A 26 20.19 9.69 5.61
CA HIS A 26 20.41 9.51 4.17
C HIS A 26 21.84 9.04 3.87
N MET A 27 22.36 8.16 4.73
CA MET A 27 23.74 7.72 4.63
C MET A 27 23.97 7.08 3.27
N SER A 28 25.07 7.41 2.59
CA SER A 28 25.40 6.77 1.31
C SER A 28 25.77 5.31 1.53
N LEU A 29 25.72 4.49 0.48
CA LEU A 29 26.16 3.09 0.57
C LEU A 29 27.62 2.98 1.06
N GLU A 30 28.50 3.87 0.59
CA GLU A 30 29.91 3.91 0.99
C GLU A 30 30.04 4.20 2.49
N ASP A 31 29.34 5.23 2.97
CA ASP A 31 29.37 5.61 4.38
C ASP A 31 28.77 4.50 5.28
N SER A 32 27.72 3.83 4.82
CA SER A 32 27.10 2.71 5.53
C SER A 32 28.03 1.50 5.64
N ILE A 33 28.80 1.20 4.60
CA ILE A 33 29.81 0.12 4.63
C ILE A 33 30.95 0.51 5.57
N LYS A 34 31.40 1.77 5.52
CA LYS A 34 32.44 2.27 6.42
C LYS A 34 32.00 2.19 7.88
N TRP A 35 30.79 2.65 8.18
CA TRP A 35 30.20 2.56 9.52
C TRP A 35 30.10 1.12 10.01
N LEU A 36 29.64 0.20 9.15
CA LEU A 36 29.61 -1.23 9.49
C LEU A 36 31.01 -1.76 9.80
N GLY A 37 32.02 -1.35 9.01
CA GLY A 37 33.42 -1.70 9.25
C GLY A 37 33.93 -1.19 10.59
N GLU A 38 33.59 0.03 10.99
CA GLU A 38 33.94 0.63 12.28
C GLU A 38 33.29 -0.14 13.44
N VAL A 39 31.98 -0.41 13.36
CA VAL A 39 31.25 -1.17 14.38
C VAL A 39 31.76 -2.61 14.49
N MET A 40 32.05 -3.27 13.38
CA MET A 40 32.61 -4.62 13.37
C MET A 40 34.06 -4.66 13.86
N ALA A 41 34.83 -3.59 13.67
CA ALA A 41 36.21 -3.47 14.16
C ALA A 41 36.28 -3.16 15.67
N GLU A 42 35.32 -2.39 16.20
CA GLU A 42 35.11 -2.20 17.65
C GLU A 42 34.68 -3.50 18.34
N ILE A 43 33.96 -4.37 17.61
CA ILE A 43 33.62 -5.74 18.04
C ILE A 43 34.78 -6.74 17.80
N GLY A 44 35.83 -6.34 17.07
CA GLY A 44 37.01 -7.14 16.82
C GLY A 44 38.07 -7.02 17.93
N PRO A 45 39.06 -7.94 18.02
CA PRO A 45 40.05 -7.93 19.09
C PRO A 45 41.05 -6.77 18.92
N THR A 46 40.65 -5.56 19.30
CA THR A 46 41.56 -4.42 19.41
C THR A 46 42.19 -4.37 20.80
N ARG A 47 43.51 -4.20 20.78
CA ARG A 47 44.43 -4.33 21.91
C ARG A 47 44.12 -3.34 23.03
N SER A 48 44.11 -3.84 24.27
CA SER A 48 44.34 -3.09 25.51
C SER A 48 43.24 -2.11 25.96
N GLN A 49 42.20 -2.64 26.60
CA GLN A 49 41.84 -2.22 27.98
C GLN A 49 40.77 -3.16 28.56
N LYS A 50 41.19 -4.04 29.46
CA LYS A 50 40.54 -4.34 30.75
C LYS A 50 39.00 -4.28 30.79
N ASN A 51 38.32 -4.98 29.88
CA ASN A 51 36.92 -5.39 30.04
C ASN A 51 36.79 -6.77 29.39
N GLU A 52 36.56 -7.78 30.21
CA GLU A 52 36.41 -9.18 29.81
C GLU A 52 35.05 -9.47 29.15
N GLU A 53 34.52 -8.55 28.35
CA GLU A 53 33.36 -8.84 27.50
C GLU A 53 33.85 -9.16 26.10
N GLN A 54 34.05 -10.46 25.91
CA GLN A 54 34.35 -11.14 24.66
C GLN A 54 33.68 -10.48 23.45
N ASN A 55 34.46 -10.28 22.38
CA ASN A 55 33.95 -10.02 21.03
C ASN A 55 32.67 -10.82 20.78
N VAL A 56 31.57 -10.12 20.49
CA VAL A 56 30.22 -10.69 20.42
C VAL A 56 30.11 -11.80 19.39
N PHE A 57 30.82 -11.62 18.27
CA PHE A 57 30.87 -12.55 17.16
C PHE A 57 32.30 -13.06 17.00
N ASN A 58 32.45 -14.33 16.69
CA ASN A 58 33.73 -14.85 16.22
C ASN A 58 33.99 -14.40 14.77
N ILE A 59 35.21 -14.60 14.26
CA ILE A 59 35.61 -14.13 12.92
C ILE A 59 34.74 -14.76 11.82
N GLU A 60 34.40 -16.05 11.94
CA GLU A 60 33.56 -16.73 10.97
C GLU A 60 32.12 -16.18 10.96
N GLN A 61 31.55 -15.92 12.14
CA GLN A 61 30.24 -15.32 12.36
C GLN A 61 30.20 -13.88 11.83
N ALA A 62 31.23 -13.08 12.09
CA ALA A 62 31.33 -11.72 11.57
C ALA A 62 31.36 -11.72 10.03
N ASN A 63 32.17 -12.61 9.42
CA ASN A 63 32.20 -12.78 7.97
C ASN A 63 30.84 -13.23 7.42
N ALA A 64 30.17 -14.19 8.06
CA ALA A 64 28.85 -14.65 7.65
C ALA A 64 27.79 -13.53 7.75
N ILE A 65 27.86 -12.67 8.77
CA ILE A 65 26.97 -11.51 8.91
C ILE A 65 27.26 -10.48 7.81
N ILE A 66 28.53 -10.19 7.52
CA ILE A 66 28.93 -9.27 6.45
C ILE A 66 28.44 -9.78 5.10
N ASP A 67 28.65 -11.06 4.80
CA ASP A 67 28.19 -11.69 3.56
C ASP A 67 26.66 -11.64 3.45
N TYR A 68 25.95 -11.90 4.55
CA TYR A 68 24.50 -11.75 4.60
C TYR A 68 24.05 -10.32 4.32
N LEU A 69 24.63 -9.32 4.98
CA LEU A 69 24.29 -7.91 4.79
C LEU A 69 24.61 -7.44 3.36
N LYS A 70 25.67 -7.98 2.76
CA LYS A 70 26.05 -7.72 1.37
C LYS A 70 24.97 -8.15 0.40
N ILE A 71 24.46 -9.38 0.51
CA ILE A 71 23.44 -9.91 -0.43
C ILE A 71 22.02 -9.43 -0.11
N SER A 72 21.75 -8.99 1.12
CA SER A 72 20.41 -8.58 1.54
C SER A 72 20.22 -7.05 1.51
N LEU A 73 20.94 -6.32 2.36
CA LEU A 73 20.74 -4.89 2.52
C LEU A 73 21.48 -4.10 1.43
N PHE A 74 22.78 -4.34 1.28
CA PHE A 74 23.63 -3.53 0.40
C PHE A 74 23.38 -3.78 -1.08
N GLN A 75 23.09 -5.02 -1.48
CA GLN A 75 22.70 -5.33 -2.85
C GLN A 75 21.42 -4.58 -3.27
N HIS A 76 20.50 -4.38 -2.34
CA HIS A 76 19.20 -3.72 -2.58
C HIS A 76 19.15 -2.30 -2.04
N TYR A 77 20.30 -1.65 -1.81
CA TYR A 77 20.36 -0.34 -1.15
C TYR A 77 19.49 0.73 -1.82
N ARG A 78 19.52 0.79 -3.16
CA ARG A 78 18.68 1.72 -3.95
C ARG A 78 17.18 1.49 -3.74
N LEU A 79 16.77 0.23 -3.54
CA LEU A 79 15.36 -0.08 -3.26
C LEU A 79 14.96 0.44 -1.88
N TYR A 80 15.83 0.31 -0.88
CA TYR A 80 15.56 0.86 0.45
C TYR A 80 15.57 2.39 0.46
N GLU A 81 16.47 3.03 -0.29
CA GLU A 81 16.43 4.49 -0.51
C GLU A 81 15.09 4.91 -1.12
N PHE A 82 14.64 4.24 -2.19
CA PHE A 82 13.33 4.49 -2.79
C PHE A 82 12.19 4.27 -1.78
N LEU A 83 12.23 3.18 -1.02
CA LEU A 83 11.19 2.84 -0.05
C LEU A 83 11.01 3.92 1.03
N PHE A 84 12.10 4.53 1.49
CA PHE A 84 12.11 5.56 2.54
C PHE A 84 11.86 6.97 2.02
N PHE A 85 12.27 7.28 0.80
CA PHE A 85 12.30 8.67 0.31
C PHE A 85 11.34 8.95 -0.84
N SER A 86 10.79 7.94 -1.49
CA SER A 86 9.81 8.16 -2.52
C SER A 86 8.48 8.56 -1.91
N THR A 87 7.94 9.69 -2.40
CA THR A 87 6.59 10.13 -2.11
C THR A 87 5.63 9.06 -2.57
N ARG A 88 5.00 8.35 -1.62
CA ARG A 88 3.94 7.40 -1.96
C ARG A 88 2.69 8.21 -2.25
N GLU A 89 2.08 7.97 -3.41
CA GLU A 89 0.73 8.44 -3.68
C GLU A 89 -0.20 7.66 -2.75
N GLU A 90 -0.65 8.32 -1.69
CA GLU A 90 -1.64 7.77 -0.77
C GLU A 90 -3.01 7.80 -1.47
N ILE A 91 -3.42 6.67 -2.02
CA ILE A 91 -4.77 6.52 -2.57
C ILE A 91 -5.73 6.37 -1.38
N VAL A 92 -6.27 7.49 -0.90
CA VAL A 92 -7.34 7.50 0.10
C VAL A 92 -8.64 7.07 -0.56
N ILE A 93 -8.98 5.78 -0.48
CA ILE A 93 -10.30 5.28 -0.89
C ILE A 93 -11.27 5.51 0.28
N GLY A 94 -11.88 6.70 0.33
CA GLY A 94 -12.97 6.99 1.26
C GLY A 94 -14.22 6.22 0.84
N THR A 95 -14.58 5.17 1.58
CA THR A 95 -15.91 4.56 1.47
C THR A 95 -16.79 5.16 2.56
N GLU A 96 -17.73 6.02 2.17
CA GLU A 96 -18.79 6.51 3.06
C GLU A 96 -19.79 5.38 3.30
N GLN A 97 -19.69 4.68 4.44
CA GLN A 97 -20.69 3.70 4.85
C GLN A 97 -21.84 4.40 5.57
N VAL A 98 -22.93 4.62 4.85
CA VAL A 98 -24.20 5.05 5.42
C VAL A 98 -24.89 3.80 5.98
N ILE A 99 -24.80 3.60 7.30
CA ILE A 99 -25.55 2.54 7.99
C ILE A 99 -26.89 3.14 8.39
N GLU A 100 -27.99 2.68 7.78
CA GLU A 100 -29.34 3.03 8.21
C GLU A 100 -29.63 2.32 9.54
N VAL A 101 -29.51 3.07 10.65
CA VAL A 101 -29.86 2.55 11.98
C VAL A 101 -31.38 2.52 12.09
N VAL A 102 -31.95 1.32 12.17
CA VAL A 102 -33.38 1.12 12.45
C VAL A 102 -33.72 1.83 13.74
N LYS A 103 -34.67 2.79 13.68
CA LYS A 103 -35.17 3.50 14.87
C LYS A 103 -35.68 2.46 15.86
N THR A 104 -35.15 2.45 17.07
CA THR A 104 -35.67 1.63 18.17
C THR A 104 -37.11 2.07 18.46
N SER A 105 -38.08 1.42 17.82
CA SER A 105 -39.45 1.45 18.30
C SER A 105 -39.49 0.71 19.64
N VAL A 106 -40.44 1.08 20.50
CA VAL A 106 -40.63 0.54 21.85
C VAL A 106 -40.92 -0.97 21.85
N HIS A 107 -40.99 -1.60 20.68
CA HIS A 107 -41.30 -3.02 20.50
C HIS A 107 -40.12 -3.71 19.81
N PRO A 108 -39.71 -4.90 20.28
CA PRO A 108 -38.63 -5.64 19.66
C PRO A 108 -38.98 -5.94 18.20
N PHE A 109 -38.20 -5.37 17.28
CA PHE A 109 -38.26 -5.70 15.86
C PHE A 109 -37.11 -6.65 15.50
N PRO A 110 -37.35 -7.72 14.73
CA PRO A 110 -38.66 -8.16 14.25
C PRO A 110 -39.53 -8.70 15.39
N GLU A 111 -40.86 -8.63 15.22
CA GLU A 111 -41.78 -9.26 16.17
C GLU A 111 -41.40 -10.74 16.33
N PRO A 112 -41.45 -11.31 17.55
CA PRO A 112 -41.16 -12.72 17.77
C PRO A 112 -42.01 -13.59 16.82
N LEU A 113 -41.45 -14.67 16.26
CA LEU A 113 -42.22 -15.57 15.39
C LEU A 113 -43.46 -16.08 16.13
N ILE A 114 -44.63 -15.57 15.72
CA ILE A 114 -45.95 -15.93 16.25
C ILE A 114 -46.42 -17.29 15.67
N GLU A 115 -45.61 -17.91 14.81
CA GLU A 115 -45.87 -19.21 14.18
C GLU A 115 -45.72 -20.34 15.23
N GLY A 116 -46.77 -20.56 16.01
CA GLY A 116 -46.81 -21.61 17.03
C GLY A 116 -47.85 -21.43 18.14
N ILE A 117 -48.50 -20.27 18.21
CA ILE A 117 -49.58 -20.03 19.17
C ILE A 117 -50.95 -20.18 18.51
N SER A 118 -51.93 -20.66 19.27
CA SER A 118 -53.31 -20.71 18.81
C SER A 118 -53.93 -19.30 18.80
N PHE A 119 -54.85 -19.07 17.86
CA PHE A 119 -55.42 -17.75 17.60
C PHE A 119 -56.14 -17.14 18.82
N ASP A 120 -56.77 -17.98 19.64
CA ASP A 120 -57.42 -17.58 20.90
C ASP A 120 -56.43 -16.99 21.91
N ILE A 121 -55.20 -17.55 22.00
CA ILE A 121 -54.15 -17.03 22.87
C ILE A 121 -53.61 -15.71 22.32
N HIS A 122 -53.42 -15.62 21.00
CA HIS A 122 -52.97 -14.40 20.32
C HIS A 122 -53.91 -13.22 20.59
N SER A 123 -55.20 -13.36 20.28
CA SER A 123 -56.16 -12.26 20.38
C SER A 123 -56.52 -11.87 21.82
N THR A 124 -56.29 -12.75 22.81
CA THR A 124 -56.60 -12.44 24.21
C THR A 124 -55.45 -11.75 24.94
N PHE A 125 -54.19 -12.10 24.64
CA PHE A 125 -53.05 -11.70 25.46
C PHE A 125 -51.94 -10.96 24.73
N ILE A 126 -51.90 -11.02 23.39
CA ILE A 126 -50.82 -10.44 22.56
C ILE A 126 -51.35 -9.26 21.74
N GLU A 127 -52.53 -9.42 21.15
CA GLU A 127 -53.18 -8.34 20.41
C GLU A 127 -53.59 -7.22 21.38
N PRO A 128 -53.13 -5.97 21.19
CA PRO A 128 -53.50 -4.87 22.06
C PRO A 128 -55.01 -4.59 21.94
N PRO A 129 -55.72 -4.29 23.05
CA PRO A 129 -57.16 -4.07 23.00
C PRO A 129 -57.49 -2.90 22.09
N SER A 130 -58.37 -3.14 21.11
CA SER A 130 -58.85 -2.14 20.18
C SER A 130 -59.62 -1.05 20.94
N THR A 131 -59.01 0.12 21.04
CA THR A 131 -59.74 1.33 21.42
C THR A 131 -60.57 1.75 20.22
N SER A 132 -61.79 1.21 20.12
CA SER A 132 -62.79 1.77 19.21
C SER A 132 -63.44 2.97 19.88
N ASP A 133 -63.13 4.17 19.42
CA ASP A 133 -63.99 5.35 19.56
C ASP A 133 -63.88 6.20 18.28
N MET A 134 -65.04 6.39 17.61
CA MET A 134 -65.49 7.50 16.73
C MET A 134 -64.46 8.18 15.79
N GLU A 135 -64.67 8.38 14.48
CA GLU A 135 -65.85 8.94 13.84
C GLU A 135 -65.72 8.92 12.30
N MET A 136 -66.83 8.60 11.64
CA MET A 136 -67.33 8.82 10.27
C MET A 136 -66.56 9.64 9.20
N LYS A 137 -66.67 9.12 7.96
CA LYS A 137 -66.63 9.72 6.59
C LYS A 137 -65.40 9.28 5.80
N GLY A 138 -65.49 8.48 4.74
CA GLY A 138 -66.50 8.44 3.69
C GLY A 138 -65.79 8.82 2.39
N LEU A 139 -65.57 7.85 1.51
CA LEU A 139 -65.62 7.97 0.05
C LEU A 139 -65.39 6.59 -0.60
N ASP A 140 -66.47 6.11 -1.21
CA ASP A 140 -66.57 5.02 -2.18
C ASP A 140 -65.56 5.23 -3.34
N GLN A 141 -64.79 4.20 -3.71
CA GLN A 141 -65.06 3.25 -4.80
C GLN A 141 -64.75 3.82 -6.18
N GLU A 142 -63.70 3.31 -6.83
CA GLU A 142 -63.85 2.78 -8.19
C GLU A 142 -62.69 1.84 -8.56
N GLN A 143 -63.07 0.73 -9.19
CA GLN A 143 -62.23 -0.32 -9.75
C GLN A 143 -61.59 0.16 -11.05
N GLY A 144 -60.38 -0.32 -11.38
CA GLY A 144 -59.86 -0.25 -12.74
C GLY A 144 -58.41 -0.73 -12.88
N PRO A 145 -58.02 -1.35 -14.01
CA PRO A 145 -57.14 -2.53 -14.01
C PRO A 145 -55.72 -2.27 -14.50
N GLU A 146 -54.91 -3.34 -14.43
CA GLU A 146 -53.59 -3.55 -15.05
C GLU A 146 -53.20 -2.54 -16.15
N HIS A 147 -52.12 -1.80 -15.89
CA HIS A 147 -51.26 -1.32 -16.97
C HIS A 147 -49.81 -1.60 -16.63
N SER A 148 -49.27 -2.55 -17.38
CA SER A 148 -47.85 -2.81 -17.56
C SER A 148 -47.12 -1.49 -17.80
N GLN A 149 -46.28 -1.07 -16.85
CA GLN A 149 -45.27 -0.04 -17.09
C GLN A 149 -43.93 -0.72 -17.27
N SER A 150 -43.52 -0.72 -18.54
CA SER A 150 -42.17 -0.95 -19.05
C SER A 150 -41.12 -0.50 -18.05
N GLU A 151 -40.32 -1.45 -17.57
CA GLU A 151 -39.03 -1.17 -16.97
C GLU A 151 -38.21 -0.43 -18.04
N SER A 152 -37.91 0.84 -17.80
CA SER A 152 -36.92 1.54 -18.60
C SER A 152 -35.56 0.96 -18.22
N ASP A 153 -34.96 0.23 -19.14
CA ASP A 153 -33.55 -0.16 -19.15
C ASP A 153 -32.67 1.08 -18.90
N THR A 154 -32.34 1.35 -17.64
CA THR A 154 -31.06 1.99 -17.31
C THR A 154 -30.07 0.85 -17.14
N SER A 155 -29.72 0.23 -18.27
CA SER A 155 -28.55 -0.62 -18.34
C SER A 155 -27.34 0.28 -18.05
N ASP A 156 -26.80 0.14 -16.84
CA ASP A 156 -25.47 0.57 -16.47
C ASP A 156 -24.49 -0.20 -17.36
N MET A 157 -24.34 0.26 -18.61
CA MET A 157 -23.44 -0.34 -19.58
C MET A 157 -22.02 -0.08 -19.09
N ASP A 158 -21.32 -1.15 -18.71
CA ASP A 158 -19.92 -1.09 -18.33
C ASP A 158 -19.14 -0.28 -19.38
N PRO A 159 -18.46 0.82 -19.01
CA PRO A 159 -17.74 1.70 -19.94
C PRO A 159 -16.59 1.00 -20.67
N LEU A 160 -16.26 -0.24 -20.30
CA LEU A 160 -15.29 -1.09 -21.00
C LEU A 160 -15.93 -1.97 -22.09
N VAL A 161 -17.26 -1.96 -22.23
CA VAL A 161 -17.99 -2.68 -23.28
C VAL A 161 -17.67 -2.07 -24.64
N GLY A 162 -16.77 -2.73 -25.37
CA GLY A 162 -16.34 -2.31 -26.71
C GLY A 162 -14.83 -2.23 -26.88
N PHE A 163 -14.05 -2.23 -25.79
CA PHE A 163 -12.61 -2.33 -25.87
C PHE A 163 -12.17 -3.79 -25.92
N THR A 164 -11.40 -4.13 -26.94
CA THR A 164 -10.75 -5.42 -27.05
C THR A 164 -9.38 -5.38 -26.40
N ILE A 165 -8.86 -6.55 -26.04
CA ILE A 165 -7.50 -6.68 -25.50
C ILE A 165 -6.47 -6.19 -26.52
N GLU A 166 -6.78 -6.31 -27.80
CA GLU A 166 -5.97 -5.85 -28.92
C GLU A 166 -5.87 -4.32 -28.95
N ASP A 167 -6.95 -3.60 -28.65
CA ASP A 167 -6.93 -2.13 -28.56
C ASP A 167 -5.97 -1.66 -27.47
N VAL A 168 -6.04 -2.27 -26.29
CA VAL A 168 -5.16 -1.95 -25.15
C VAL A 168 -3.70 -2.27 -25.49
N LYS A 169 -3.44 -3.42 -26.12
CA LYS A 169 -2.08 -3.80 -26.56
C LYS A 169 -1.53 -2.82 -27.60
N SER A 170 -2.36 -2.36 -28.53
CA SER A 170 -1.93 -1.42 -29.56
C SER A 170 -1.59 -0.06 -28.96
N VAL A 171 -2.42 0.45 -28.06
CA VAL A 171 -2.14 1.72 -27.36
C VAL A 171 -0.87 1.61 -26.52
N LEU A 172 -0.69 0.49 -25.80
CA LEU A 172 0.51 0.27 -25.00
C LEU A 172 1.78 0.20 -25.86
N ALA A 173 1.72 -0.49 -27.00
CA ALA A 173 2.84 -0.57 -27.94
C ALA A 173 3.21 0.81 -28.50
N GLN A 174 2.20 1.59 -28.89
CA GLN A 174 2.41 2.95 -29.39
C GLN A 174 3.04 3.87 -28.34
N VAL A 175 2.51 3.87 -27.11
CA VAL A 175 3.05 4.68 -26.00
C VAL A 175 4.50 4.27 -25.70
N THR A 176 4.80 2.97 -25.75
CA THR A 176 6.17 2.47 -25.52
C THR A 176 7.13 2.94 -26.61
N GLU A 177 6.71 2.89 -27.88
CA GLU A 177 7.51 3.36 -29.01
C GLU A 177 7.77 4.86 -28.93
N ASP A 178 6.75 5.66 -28.60
CA ASP A 178 6.87 7.10 -28.46
C ASP A 178 7.84 7.51 -27.34
N ILE A 179 7.76 6.84 -26.18
CA ILE A 179 8.67 7.07 -25.07
C ILE A 179 10.11 6.69 -25.46
N LEU A 180 10.30 5.51 -26.07
CA LEU A 180 11.62 5.03 -26.47
C LEU A 180 12.27 5.99 -27.49
N LYS A 181 11.48 6.47 -28.45
CA LYS A 181 11.93 7.45 -29.44
C LYS A 181 12.31 8.77 -28.79
N GLY A 182 11.52 9.25 -27.84
CA GLY A 182 11.83 10.45 -27.05
C GLY A 182 13.16 10.34 -26.32
N ILE A 183 13.37 9.23 -25.61
CA ILE A 183 14.63 8.94 -24.89
C ILE A 183 15.82 8.90 -25.88
N GLN A 184 15.66 8.24 -27.03
CA GLN A 184 16.71 8.18 -28.04
C GLN A 184 17.09 9.57 -28.57
N THR A 185 16.10 10.43 -28.84
CA THR A 185 16.34 11.80 -29.27
C THR A 185 17.05 12.62 -28.19
N GLU A 186 16.60 12.52 -26.93
CA GLU A 186 17.22 13.24 -25.82
C GLU A 186 18.69 12.83 -25.62
N ILE A 187 18.98 11.53 -25.65
CA ILE A 187 20.37 11.03 -25.53
C ILE A 187 21.25 11.59 -26.65
N ASN A 188 20.77 11.57 -27.89
CA ASN A 188 21.53 12.07 -29.03
C ASN A 188 21.79 13.58 -28.93
N GLU A 189 20.78 14.37 -28.51
CA GLU A 189 20.93 15.81 -28.31
C GLU A 189 21.94 16.12 -27.20
N LYS A 190 21.84 15.44 -26.05
CA LYS A 190 22.80 15.61 -24.94
C LYS A 190 24.21 15.24 -25.35
N LEU A 191 24.38 14.16 -26.12
CA LEU A 191 25.68 13.74 -26.64
C LEU A 191 26.27 14.79 -27.57
N GLN A 192 25.46 15.34 -28.48
CA GLN A 192 25.90 16.40 -29.39
C GLN A 192 26.33 17.67 -28.65
N ILE A 193 25.53 18.13 -27.68
CA ILE A 193 25.87 19.31 -26.86
C ILE A 193 27.20 19.09 -26.12
N GLN A 194 27.40 17.89 -25.58
CA GLN A 194 28.63 17.55 -24.86
C GLN A 194 29.84 17.49 -25.80
N GLU A 195 29.68 16.94 -27.01
CA GLU A 195 30.72 16.93 -28.05
C GLU A 195 31.13 18.34 -28.47
N GLU A 196 30.16 19.23 -28.73
CA GLU A 196 30.41 20.63 -29.07
C GLU A 196 31.13 21.39 -27.94
N ALA A 197 30.76 21.12 -26.69
CA ALA A 197 31.41 21.71 -25.52
C ALA A 197 32.88 21.25 -25.41
N PHE A 198 33.16 19.97 -25.63
CA PHE A 198 34.53 19.45 -25.65
C PHE A 198 35.34 20.00 -26.82
N ASN A 199 34.78 20.01 -28.03
CA ASN A 199 35.44 20.59 -29.21
C ASN A 199 35.80 22.06 -28.98
N THR A 200 34.90 22.84 -28.39
CA THR A 200 35.18 24.24 -28.02
C THR A 200 36.33 24.35 -27.01
N ARG A 201 36.41 23.45 -26.02
CA ARG A 201 37.50 23.42 -25.04
C ARG A 201 38.84 23.03 -25.68
N ILE A 202 38.83 22.06 -26.59
CA ILE A 202 40.01 21.63 -27.34
C ILE A 202 40.53 22.79 -28.21
N GLU A 203 39.65 23.47 -28.94
CA GLU A 203 40.03 24.62 -29.77
C GLU A 203 40.59 25.79 -28.94
N LYS A 204 40.06 26.03 -27.73
CA LYS A 204 40.65 27.00 -26.79
C LYS A 204 42.06 26.61 -26.36
N LEU A 205 42.30 25.33 -26.07
CA LEU A 205 43.63 24.83 -25.69
C LEU A 205 44.63 24.88 -26.86
N LYS A 206 44.16 24.68 -28.09
CA LYS A 206 45.00 24.73 -29.30
C LYS A 206 45.42 26.16 -29.68
N LYS A 207 44.66 27.17 -29.24
CA LYS A 207 44.93 28.60 -29.50
C LYS A 207 45.78 29.28 -28.41
N ALA A 208 46.06 28.59 -27.29
CA ALA A 208 46.95 29.05 -26.22
C ALA A 208 48.36 28.52 -26.45
#